data_AF-A0A9E4KX63-F1
#
_entry.id   AF-A0A9E4KX63-F1
#
_cell.length_a   1.000
_cell.length_b   1.000
_cell.length_c   1.000
_cell.angle_alpha   90.00
_cell.angle_beta   90.00
_cell.angle_gamma   90.00
#
_symmetry.space_group_name_H-M   'P 1'
#
loop_
_entity.id
_entity.type
_entity.pdbx_description
1 polymer ?
#
loop_
_entity_poly.entity_id
_entity_poly.type
_entity_poly.pdbx_seq_one_letter_code
_entity_poly.pdbx_strand_id
1 'polypeptide(L)'
;MIVIGLMSGTSADGVDVAICDIRGEPGSMTAELLHGATYEYEPAMRQRILACCDPAESRVDQIAALHVDLAEVFAQCTLETIEQAGMAPGEIDLIGSHGQTLWHNVLPSGQVNVSLQIVEPAVIAERSGITTISNFRARDIAAGGQGAPLTSYVDWLLLRHPSYWRAIQNIGGMGNVTFLPPLADDKSQPIAFDTGPGNALLDIAVAHITDGVQNFDRDGRLAGQGRVNEEWLEELLGHSYYARDYPKTTGRETFGTAAALDLVAEAQGRGITSSEIIATLTALTATNIADAYQRFAPAPIHEVILGGGGRHNPVMVGLLRQLLAPAAVMTHEDIGMDSDFKEALVFAVLAFETWHGRPASLPAMTGARHASILGQITPGANYADLLRRAWRQ
;
A
#
# COMPACT_ATOMS: atom_id res chain seq x y z
N MET A 1 4.92 22.98 -2.70
CA MET A 1 5.49 22.90 -1.34
C MET A 1 6.42 21.72 -1.34
N ILE A 2 7.59 21.85 -0.71
CA ILE A 2 8.49 20.72 -0.54
C ILE A 2 8.07 19.99 0.73
N VAL A 3 7.61 18.76 0.57
CA VAL A 3 7.04 17.96 1.66
C VAL A 3 7.76 16.64 1.74
N ILE A 4 8.19 16.28 2.95
CA ILE A 4 8.77 14.96 3.23
C ILE A 4 7.66 14.01 3.69
N GLY A 5 7.65 12.80 3.16
CA GLY A 5 6.84 11.70 3.67
C GLY A 5 7.73 10.67 4.37
N LEU A 6 7.27 10.17 5.51
CA LEU A 6 7.95 9.14 6.31
C LEU A 6 7.01 7.95 6.52
N MET A 7 7.48 6.75 6.15
CA MET A 7 6.74 5.51 6.30
C MET A 7 7.63 4.41 6.89
N SER A 8 7.06 3.63 7.80
CA SER A 8 7.63 2.35 8.24
C SER A 8 6.53 1.29 8.19
N GLY A 9 6.71 0.34 7.28
CA GLY A 9 5.75 -0.73 7.03
C GLY A 9 5.59 -1.70 8.21
N THR A 10 4.60 -2.58 8.13
CA THR A 10 4.37 -3.61 9.16
C THR A 10 5.43 -4.69 9.19
N SER A 11 6.24 -4.82 8.14
CA SER A 11 7.43 -5.70 8.15
C SER A 11 8.53 -5.19 9.08
N ALA A 12 8.47 -3.91 9.48
CA ALA A 12 9.45 -3.25 10.34
C ALA A 12 10.88 -3.43 9.84
N ASP A 13 11.09 -3.34 8.53
CA ASP A 13 12.42 -3.54 7.92
C ASP A 13 13.23 -2.23 7.89
N GLY A 14 12.56 -1.07 7.86
CA GLY A 14 13.23 0.23 7.84
C GLY A 14 12.27 1.42 7.79
N VAL A 15 12.86 2.59 7.56
CA VAL A 15 12.15 3.86 7.32
C VAL A 15 12.35 4.27 5.87
N ASP A 16 11.25 4.42 5.14
CA ASP A 16 11.22 5.02 3.81
C ASP A 16 10.97 6.52 3.93
N VAL A 17 11.82 7.30 3.28
CA VAL A 17 11.76 8.77 3.23
C VAL A 17 11.59 9.20 1.79
N ALA A 18 10.60 10.04 1.52
CA ALA A 18 10.37 10.65 0.21
C ALA A 18 10.32 12.17 0.33
N ILE A 19 11.20 12.88 -0.37
CA ILE A 19 11.14 14.34 -0.53
C ILE A 19 10.37 14.62 -1.82
N CYS A 20 9.23 15.29 -1.71
CA CYS A 20 8.33 15.54 -2.83
C CYS A 20 8.09 17.03 -3.07
N ASP A 21 8.02 17.47 -4.32
CA ASP A 21 7.40 18.74 -4.69
C ASP A 21 5.92 18.50 -5.00
N ILE A 22 5.06 19.06 -4.16
CA ILE A 22 3.61 18.89 -4.26
C ILE A 22 2.94 20.22 -4.57
N ARG A 23 2.11 20.25 -5.61
CA ARG A 23 1.46 21.47 -6.10
C ARG A 23 0.01 21.20 -6.49
N GLY A 24 -0.80 22.25 -6.45
CA GLY A 24 -2.18 22.23 -6.91
C GLY A 24 -3.19 21.73 -5.87
N GLU A 25 -4.30 21.22 -6.37
CA GLU A 25 -5.46 20.80 -5.58
C GLU A 25 -6.15 19.60 -6.23
N PRO A 26 -7.10 18.93 -5.55
CA PRO A 26 -7.81 17.80 -6.14
C PRO A 26 -8.32 18.08 -7.57
N GLY A 27 -7.94 17.20 -8.50
CA GLY A 27 -8.25 17.33 -9.92
C GLY A 27 -7.16 17.97 -10.79
N SER A 28 -6.18 18.65 -10.19
CA SER A 28 -4.99 19.20 -10.87
C SER A 28 -3.68 18.97 -10.11
N MET A 29 -3.73 18.18 -9.03
CA MET A 29 -2.59 17.95 -8.16
C MET A 29 -1.46 17.22 -8.89
N THR A 30 -0.24 17.64 -8.58
CA THR A 30 0.99 16.94 -8.96
C THR A 30 1.82 16.67 -7.70
N ALA A 31 2.48 15.52 -7.67
CA ALA A 31 3.41 15.14 -6.62
C ALA A 31 4.62 14.48 -7.30
N GLU A 32 5.73 15.19 -7.35
CA GLU A 32 6.98 14.74 -7.96
C GLU A 32 7.96 14.31 -6.87
N LEU A 33 8.49 13.09 -6.96
CA LEU A 33 9.56 12.62 -6.08
C LEU A 33 10.87 13.31 -6.50
N LEU A 34 11.44 14.14 -5.63
CA LEU A 34 12.73 14.78 -5.84
C LEU A 34 13.88 13.89 -5.38
N HIS A 35 13.69 13.20 -4.25
CA HIS A 35 14.69 12.30 -3.68
C HIS A 35 14.00 11.29 -2.76
N GLY A 36 14.48 10.05 -2.77
CA GLY A 36 13.99 8.97 -1.90
C GLY A 36 15.16 8.20 -1.29
N ALA A 37 15.02 7.80 -0.03
CA ALA A 37 15.99 6.97 0.66
C ALA A 37 15.29 6.02 1.63
N THR A 38 15.81 4.79 1.73
CA THR A 38 15.35 3.77 2.67
C THR A 38 16.48 3.46 3.64
N TYR A 39 16.15 3.46 4.94
CA TYR A 39 17.10 3.19 6.02
C TYR A 39 16.66 1.94 6.75
N GLU A 40 17.43 0.86 6.63
CA GLU A 40 17.16 -0.37 7.36
C GLU A 40 17.28 -0.13 8.87
N TYR A 41 16.37 -0.71 9.65
CA TYR A 41 16.52 -0.67 11.10
C TYR A 41 17.67 -1.56 11.54
N GLU A 42 18.43 -1.07 12.53
CA GLU A 42 19.32 -1.92 13.30
C GLU A 42 18.56 -3.15 13.84
N PRO A 43 19.15 -4.36 13.81
CA PRO A 43 18.47 -5.60 14.19
C PRO A 43 17.79 -5.54 15.58
N ALA A 44 18.42 -4.84 16.53
CA ALA A 44 17.88 -4.64 17.87
C ALA A 44 16.62 -3.75 17.87
N MET A 45 16.57 -2.70 17.04
CA MET A 45 15.38 -1.85 16.90
C MET A 45 14.24 -2.66 16.28
N ARG A 46 14.52 -3.37 15.19
CA ARG A 46 13.54 -4.25 14.54
C ARG A 46 12.97 -5.28 15.51
N GLN A 47 13.82 -5.94 16.30
CA GLN A 47 13.36 -6.90 17.32
C GLN A 47 12.45 -6.24 18.36
N ARG A 48 12.79 -5.04 18.84
CA ARG A 48 11.96 -4.30 19.81
C ARG A 48 10.60 -3.93 19.23
N ILE A 49 10.53 -3.51 17.96
CA ILE A 49 9.27 -3.23 17.26
C ILE A 49 8.42 -4.50 17.22
N LEU A 50 8.99 -5.62 16.76
CA LEU A 50 8.27 -6.89 16.64
C LEU A 50 7.76 -7.40 18.00
N ALA A 51 8.57 -7.30 19.06
CA ALA A 51 8.15 -7.65 20.42
C ALA A 51 7.00 -6.77 20.92
N CYS A 52 6.98 -5.47 20.58
CA CYS A 52 5.87 -4.58 20.93
C CYS A 52 4.58 -4.89 20.15
N CYS A 53 4.68 -5.52 18.97
CA CYS A 53 3.55 -5.99 18.18
C CYS A 53 2.98 -7.33 18.69
N ASP A 54 3.76 -8.13 19.43
CA ASP A 54 3.30 -9.41 19.99
C ASP A 54 2.55 -9.18 21.32
N PRO A 55 1.24 -9.51 21.41
CA PRO A 55 0.48 -9.38 22.66
C PRO A 55 1.08 -10.12 23.86
N ALA A 56 1.87 -11.17 23.65
CA ALA A 56 2.51 -11.93 24.72
C ALA A 56 3.75 -11.22 25.30
N GLU A 57 4.40 -10.36 24.50
CA GLU A 57 5.64 -9.65 24.88
C GLU A 57 5.42 -8.15 25.13
N SER A 58 4.34 -7.59 24.60
CA SER A 58 4.06 -6.16 24.60
C SER A 58 3.86 -5.59 26.01
N ARG A 59 4.58 -4.50 26.32
CA ARG A 59 4.53 -3.81 27.61
C ARG A 59 4.47 -2.30 27.44
N VAL A 60 3.70 -1.64 28.31
CA VAL A 60 3.48 -0.18 28.27
C VAL A 60 4.79 0.62 28.35
N ASP A 61 5.72 0.22 29.23
CA ASP A 61 7.01 0.90 29.38
C ASP A 61 7.88 0.77 28.13
N GLN A 62 7.85 -0.39 27.47
CA GLN A 62 8.61 -0.62 26.23
C GLN A 62 8.00 0.13 25.05
N ILE A 63 6.68 0.13 24.90
CA ILE A 63 5.98 0.91 23.86
C ILE A 63 6.26 2.40 24.04
N ALA A 64 6.16 2.91 25.26
CA ALA A 64 6.40 4.33 25.55
C ALA A 64 7.85 4.74 25.21
N ALA A 65 8.84 3.91 25.55
CA ALA A 65 10.22 4.15 25.16
C ALA A 65 10.41 4.08 23.63
N LEU A 66 9.83 3.05 22.98
CA LEU A 66 9.93 2.87 21.54
C LEU A 66 9.29 4.01 20.75
N HIS A 67 8.19 4.59 21.24
CA HIS A 67 7.51 5.75 20.62
C HIS A 67 8.45 6.95 20.46
N VAL A 68 9.32 7.17 21.44
CA VAL A 68 10.34 8.25 21.41
C VAL A 68 11.56 7.82 20.61
N ASP A 69 12.09 6.62 20.84
CA ASP A 69 13.29 6.13 20.15
C ASP A 69 13.10 6.05 18.63
N LEU A 70 11.92 5.62 18.16
CA LEU A 70 11.58 5.64 16.74
C LEU A 70 11.57 7.05 16.18
N ALA A 71 11.10 8.03 16.94
CA ALA A 71 11.07 9.41 16.48
C ALA A 71 12.47 10.00 16.29
N GLU A 72 13.43 9.62 17.15
CA GLU A 72 14.84 10.00 16.97
C GLU A 72 15.40 9.39 15.67
N VAL A 73 15.12 8.12 15.39
CA VAL A 73 15.51 7.47 14.13
C VAL A 73 14.88 8.17 12.93
N PHE A 74 13.57 8.44 12.98
CA PHE A 74 12.86 9.12 11.88
C PHE A 74 13.41 10.54 11.64
N ALA A 75 13.73 11.27 12.70
CA ALA A 75 14.35 12.59 12.61
C ALA A 75 15.74 12.51 11.96
N GLN A 76 16.55 11.53 12.36
CA GLN A 76 17.87 11.29 11.77
C GLN A 76 17.75 10.97 10.28
N CYS A 77 16.93 9.97 9.90
CA CYS A 77 16.69 9.61 8.50
C CYS A 77 16.19 10.80 7.68
N THR A 78 15.33 11.65 8.25
CA THR A 78 14.86 12.88 7.60
C THR A 78 16.01 13.83 7.29
N LEU A 79 16.85 14.14 8.28
CA LEU A 79 17.98 15.06 8.11
C LEU A 79 19.04 14.51 7.15
N GLU A 80 19.35 13.21 7.23
CA GLU A 80 20.28 12.55 6.31
C GLU A 80 19.75 12.58 4.87
N THR A 81 18.44 12.36 4.66
CA THR A 81 17.83 12.41 3.32
C THR A 81 17.83 13.83 2.75
N ILE A 82 17.61 14.84 3.59
CA ILE A 82 17.71 16.26 3.20
C ILE A 82 19.15 16.58 2.73
N GLU A 83 20.15 16.12 3.47
CA GLU A 83 21.56 16.30 3.11
C GLU A 83 21.92 15.56 1.80
N GLN A 84 21.47 14.31 1.65
CA GLN A 84 21.70 13.52 0.43
C GLN A 84 21.05 14.15 -0.82
N ALA A 85 19.91 14.82 -0.64
CA ALA A 85 19.25 15.61 -1.69
C ALA A 85 19.95 16.95 -1.99
N GLY A 86 20.99 17.31 -1.22
CA GLY A 86 21.70 18.59 -1.36
C GLY A 86 20.87 19.79 -0.91
N MET A 87 19.87 19.57 -0.04
CA MET A 87 18.95 20.59 0.46
C MET A 87 19.30 20.98 1.89
N ALA A 88 18.73 22.09 2.36
CA ALA A 88 18.75 22.50 3.77
C ALA A 88 17.39 22.25 4.44
N PRO A 89 17.34 21.96 5.76
CA PRO A 89 16.06 21.77 6.47
C PRO A 89 15.09 22.95 6.33
N GLY A 90 15.61 24.18 6.20
CA GLY A 90 14.79 25.39 6.00
C GLY A 90 14.09 25.48 4.64
N GLU A 91 14.43 24.61 3.68
CA GLU A 91 13.76 24.50 2.37
C GLU A 91 12.58 23.53 2.40
N ILE A 92 12.44 22.75 3.49
CA ILE A 92 11.34 21.80 3.67
C ILE A 92 10.19 22.50 4.38
N ASP A 93 9.00 22.41 3.79
CA ASP A 93 7.80 23.01 4.35
C ASP A 93 7.19 22.12 5.43
N LEU A 94 7.00 20.83 5.14
CA LEU A 94 6.24 19.91 6.00
C LEU A 94 6.89 18.53 6.03
N ILE A 95 6.68 17.82 7.14
CA ILE A 95 6.88 16.36 7.24
C ILE A 95 5.52 15.70 7.44
N GLY A 96 5.21 14.67 6.67
CA GLY A 96 4.09 13.76 6.89
C GLY A 96 4.60 12.42 7.40
N SER A 97 4.38 12.12 8.68
CA SER A 97 4.87 10.89 9.30
C SER A 97 3.72 9.94 9.64
N HIS A 98 3.72 8.76 9.01
CA HIS A 98 2.85 7.67 9.41
C HIS A 98 3.20 7.13 10.80
N GLY A 99 4.51 7.02 11.07
CA GLY A 99 5.07 6.24 12.17
C GLY A 99 5.08 4.74 11.89
N GLN A 100 5.18 3.96 12.96
CA GLN A 100 5.14 2.49 12.93
C GLN A 100 3.79 2.00 13.47
N THR A 101 3.03 1.25 12.68
CA THR A 101 1.84 0.55 13.21
C THR A 101 2.30 -0.56 14.15
N LEU A 102 1.86 -0.52 15.41
CA LEU A 102 1.99 -1.66 16.33
C LEU A 102 0.75 -2.53 16.30
N TRP A 103 -0.42 -1.92 16.17
CA TRP A 103 -1.68 -2.63 16.23
C TRP A 103 -2.73 -1.94 15.37
N HIS A 104 -3.43 -2.72 14.57
CA HIS A 104 -4.58 -2.26 13.80
C HIS A 104 -5.57 -3.41 13.71
N ASN A 105 -6.71 -3.27 14.37
CA ASN A 105 -7.67 -4.36 14.48
C ASN A 105 -9.08 -3.92 14.08
N VAL A 106 -9.55 -4.50 12.98
CA VAL A 106 -10.89 -4.35 12.43
C VAL A 106 -11.70 -5.56 12.88
N LEU A 107 -12.79 -5.34 13.62
CA LEU A 107 -13.71 -6.39 14.05
C LEU A 107 -14.48 -6.97 12.84
N PRO A 108 -15.07 -8.18 12.94
CA PRO A 108 -15.90 -8.74 11.88
C PRO A 108 -17.08 -7.86 11.43
N SER A 109 -17.51 -6.92 12.27
CA SER A 109 -18.52 -5.91 11.93
C SER A 109 -18.01 -4.80 11.00
N GLY A 110 -16.71 -4.75 10.70
CA GLY A 110 -16.04 -3.65 10.01
C GLY A 110 -15.62 -2.50 10.91
N GLN A 111 -15.99 -2.51 12.20
CA GLN A 111 -15.60 -1.48 13.17
C GLN A 111 -14.15 -1.68 13.62
N VAL A 112 -13.36 -0.61 13.62
CA VAL A 112 -12.03 -0.61 14.24
C VAL A 112 -12.16 -0.48 15.75
N ASN A 113 -11.64 -1.44 16.51
CA ASN A 113 -11.59 -1.33 17.97
C ASN A 113 -10.36 -0.55 18.44
N VAL A 114 -9.24 -0.66 17.73
CA VAL A 114 -7.99 0.05 18.02
C VAL A 114 -7.12 0.12 16.76
N SER A 115 -6.53 1.30 16.55
CA SER A 115 -5.41 1.52 15.64
C SER A 115 -4.38 2.36 16.37
N LEU A 116 -3.16 1.85 16.48
CA LEU A 116 -2.04 2.51 17.15
C LEU A 116 -0.84 2.54 16.21
N GLN A 117 -0.51 3.75 15.78
CA GLN A 117 0.75 4.09 15.14
C GLN A 117 1.58 4.85 16.15
N ILE A 118 2.80 4.40 16.41
CA ILE A 118 3.74 5.08 17.32
C ILE A 118 4.81 5.80 16.52
N VAL A 119 5.10 7.01 16.98
CA VAL A 119 6.21 7.90 16.64
C VAL A 119 5.89 9.22 17.33
N GLU A 120 6.80 9.76 18.14
CA GLU A 120 6.60 11.06 18.78
C GLU A 120 6.83 12.22 17.79
N PRO A 121 5.78 12.87 17.24
CA PRO A 121 5.97 13.94 16.26
C PRO A 121 6.65 15.17 16.86
N ALA A 122 6.57 15.40 18.17
CA ALA A 122 7.27 16.52 18.81
C ALA A 122 8.80 16.36 18.75
N VAL A 123 9.30 15.13 18.86
CA VAL A 123 10.73 14.84 18.70
C VAL A 123 11.15 15.11 17.26
N ILE A 124 10.39 14.64 16.26
CA ILE A 124 10.70 14.92 14.84
C ILE A 124 10.73 16.43 14.57
N ALA A 125 9.70 17.15 15.03
CA ALA A 125 9.61 18.60 14.82
C ALA A 125 10.73 19.38 15.52
N GLU A 126 11.11 19.00 16.75
CA GLU A 126 12.18 19.64 17.52
C GLU A 126 13.56 19.37 16.90
N ARG A 127 13.82 18.12 16.46
CA ARG A 127 15.11 17.72 15.89
C ARG A 127 15.34 18.29 14.49
N SER A 128 14.29 18.32 13.67
CA SER A 128 14.37 18.80 12.29
C SER A 128 14.13 20.29 12.13
N GLY A 129 13.42 20.92 13.08
CA GLY A 129 12.91 22.28 12.97
C GLY A 129 11.70 22.41 12.03
N ILE A 130 11.20 21.32 11.46
CA ILE A 130 10.16 21.30 10.42
C ILE A 130 8.81 20.91 11.03
N THR A 131 7.76 21.64 10.67
CA THR A 131 6.38 21.33 11.08
C THR A 131 6.00 19.92 10.61
N THR A 132 5.59 19.09 11.55
CA THR A 132 5.33 17.66 11.34
C THR A 132 3.85 17.37 11.49
N ILE A 133 3.29 16.60 10.55
CA ILE A 133 1.91 16.13 10.53
C ILE A 133 1.95 14.62 10.69
N SER A 134 1.22 14.09 11.68
CA SER A 134 1.21 12.66 11.99
C SER A 134 -0.20 12.15 12.31
N ASN A 135 -0.34 10.86 12.65
CA ASN A 135 -1.58 10.27 13.15
C ASN A 135 -2.77 10.36 12.16
N PHE A 136 -2.52 10.05 10.89
CA PHE A 136 -3.49 10.20 9.80
C PHE A 136 -4.73 9.30 9.95
N ARG A 137 -4.60 8.10 10.54
CA ARG A 137 -5.70 7.13 10.61
C ARG A 137 -6.79 7.50 11.62
N ALA A 138 -6.42 8.15 12.72
CA ALA A 138 -7.30 8.30 13.88
C ALA A 138 -8.61 9.04 13.56
N ARG A 139 -8.55 10.09 12.72
CA ARG A 139 -9.73 10.91 12.43
C ARG A 139 -10.70 10.23 11.47
N ASP A 140 -10.21 9.43 10.52
CA ASP A 140 -11.07 8.60 9.67
C ASP A 140 -11.81 7.54 10.51
N ILE A 141 -11.09 6.89 11.43
CA ILE A 141 -11.68 5.91 12.37
C ILE A 141 -12.74 6.56 13.26
N ALA A 142 -12.48 7.74 13.80
CA ALA A 142 -13.47 8.50 14.58
C ALA A 142 -14.73 8.86 13.76
N ALA A 143 -14.56 9.09 12.45
CA ALA A 143 -15.67 9.28 11.50
C ALA A 143 -16.41 7.97 11.13
N GLY A 144 -15.98 6.83 11.68
CA GLY A 144 -16.58 5.51 11.46
C GLY A 144 -15.94 4.69 10.34
N GLY A 145 -14.83 5.18 9.77
CA GLY A 145 -14.07 4.44 8.77
C GLY A 145 -13.10 3.44 9.39
N GLN A 146 -12.40 2.73 8.53
CA GLN A 146 -11.38 1.76 8.93
C GLN A 146 -9.99 2.39 9.09
N GLY A 147 -9.78 3.65 8.71
CA GLY A 147 -8.46 4.29 8.74
C GLY A 147 -7.47 3.67 7.73
N ALA A 148 -7.95 2.85 6.81
CA ALA A 148 -7.20 2.16 5.77
C ALA A 148 -8.15 1.72 4.63
N PRO A 149 -7.62 1.49 3.41
CA PRO A 149 -6.33 1.95 2.92
C PRO A 149 -6.35 3.46 2.66
N LEU A 150 -5.37 4.20 3.18
CA LEU A 150 -5.22 5.64 2.87
C LEU A 150 -4.57 5.86 1.50
N THR A 151 -3.77 4.89 1.03
CA THR A 151 -3.15 4.89 -0.29
C THR A 151 -4.17 5.04 -1.43
N SER A 152 -5.36 4.41 -1.31
CA SER A 152 -6.40 4.50 -2.33
C SER A 152 -6.94 5.91 -2.54
N TYR A 153 -6.92 6.77 -1.51
CA TYR A 153 -7.25 8.18 -1.68
C TYR A 153 -6.20 8.91 -2.51
N VAL A 154 -4.91 8.66 -2.25
CA VAL A 154 -3.82 9.28 -3.02
C VAL A 154 -3.77 8.75 -4.45
N ASP A 155 -4.03 7.46 -4.66
CA ASP A 155 -4.21 6.89 -6.00
C ASP A 155 -5.38 7.58 -6.73
N TRP A 156 -6.51 7.77 -6.06
CA TRP A 156 -7.62 8.54 -6.62
C TRP A 156 -7.27 10.00 -6.90
N LEU A 157 -6.41 10.61 -6.09
CA LEU A 157 -6.03 12.01 -6.25
C LEU A 157 -5.06 12.23 -7.42
N LEU A 158 -4.08 11.34 -7.58
CA LEU A 158 -2.96 11.50 -8.50
C LEU A 158 -3.11 10.70 -9.80
N LEU A 159 -3.79 9.56 -9.78
CA LEU A 159 -3.75 8.59 -10.88
C LEU A 159 -4.97 8.61 -11.79
N ARG A 160 -5.98 9.45 -11.52
CA ARG A 160 -7.14 9.60 -12.42
C ARG A 160 -6.70 10.17 -13.76
N HIS A 161 -7.20 9.58 -14.85
CA HIS A 161 -7.00 10.14 -16.18
C HIS A 161 -8.03 11.25 -16.47
N PRO A 162 -7.72 12.26 -17.31
CA PRO A 162 -8.69 13.27 -17.72
C PRO A 162 -10.00 12.73 -18.29
N SER A 163 -9.96 11.64 -19.08
CA SER A 163 -11.08 11.23 -19.92
C SER A 163 -11.52 9.76 -19.87
N TYR A 164 -10.75 8.87 -19.24
CA TYR A 164 -11.11 7.45 -19.18
C TYR A 164 -10.85 6.82 -17.80
N TRP A 165 -11.44 5.64 -17.59
CA TRP A 165 -11.25 4.86 -16.38
C TRP A 165 -9.89 4.17 -16.36
N ARG A 166 -9.25 4.22 -15.20
CA ARG A 166 -8.01 3.49 -14.89
C ARG A 166 -8.27 2.48 -13.79
N ALA A 167 -7.45 1.44 -13.72
CA ALA A 167 -7.43 0.53 -12.59
C ALA A 167 -6.03 0.51 -11.95
N ILE A 168 -5.97 0.55 -10.62
CA ILE A 168 -4.75 0.31 -9.86
C ILE A 168 -4.85 -1.10 -9.31
N GLN A 169 -4.00 -2.02 -9.78
CA GLN A 169 -3.99 -3.42 -9.37
C GLN A 169 -2.77 -3.69 -8.51
N ASN A 170 -2.95 -3.82 -7.21
CA ASN A 170 -1.89 -4.30 -6.35
C ASN A 170 -1.88 -5.84 -6.34
N ILE A 171 -0.69 -6.43 -6.48
CA ILE A 171 -0.47 -7.88 -6.39
C ILE A 171 0.55 -8.14 -5.28
N GLY A 172 0.07 -8.10 -4.03
CA GLY A 172 0.82 -8.48 -2.85
C GLY A 172 0.59 -9.95 -2.51
N GLY A 173 0.52 -10.30 -1.22
CA GLY A 173 0.01 -11.62 -0.82
C GLY A 173 -1.39 -11.86 -1.38
N MET A 174 -2.26 -10.85 -1.26
CA MET A 174 -3.60 -10.76 -1.86
C MET A 174 -3.54 -9.81 -3.05
N GLY A 175 -4.37 -10.07 -4.05
CA GLY A 175 -4.65 -9.14 -5.13
C GLY A 175 -5.77 -8.20 -4.73
N ASN A 176 -5.62 -6.90 -4.99
CA ASN A 176 -6.69 -5.93 -4.84
C ASN A 176 -6.68 -4.90 -5.96
N VAL A 177 -7.86 -4.42 -6.31
CA VAL A 177 -8.07 -3.43 -7.37
C VAL A 177 -8.73 -2.19 -6.83
N THR A 178 -8.34 -1.04 -7.34
CA THR A 178 -9.09 0.21 -7.25
C THR A 178 -9.42 0.71 -8.66
N PHE A 179 -10.70 0.76 -9.03
CA PHE A 179 -11.19 1.39 -10.26
C PHE A 179 -11.36 2.90 -10.04
N LEU A 180 -10.69 3.69 -10.88
CA LEU A 180 -10.62 5.14 -10.78
C LEU A 180 -11.45 5.80 -11.89
N PRO A 181 -12.49 6.59 -11.53
CA PRO A 181 -13.25 7.35 -12.52
C PRO A 181 -12.39 8.44 -13.14
N PRO A 182 -12.64 8.84 -14.41
CA PRO A 182 -11.93 9.94 -15.03
C PRO A 182 -12.19 11.26 -14.33
N LEU A 183 -11.27 12.23 -14.43
CA LEU A 183 -11.44 13.58 -13.87
C LEU A 183 -12.68 14.30 -14.40
N ALA A 184 -13.05 14.05 -15.66
CA ALA A 184 -14.26 14.60 -16.28
C ALA A 184 -15.58 14.05 -15.68
N ASP A 185 -15.52 13.02 -14.83
CA ASP A 185 -16.66 12.44 -14.13
C ASP A 185 -16.57 12.73 -12.62
N ASP A 186 -17.42 13.64 -12.15
CA ASP A 186 -17.51 14.09 -10.76
C ASP A 186 -18.59 13.34 -9.94
N LYS A 187 -19.36 12.46 -10.59
CA LYS A 187 -20.46 11.72 -9.96
C LYS A 187 -20.03 10.33 -9.56
N SER A 188 -19.23 9.68 -10.39
CA SER A 188 -18.79 8.33 -10.13
C SER A 188 -17.83 8.29 -8.95
N GLN A 189 -18.06 7.33 -8.05
CA GLN A 189 -17.15 7.03 -6.97
C GLN A 189 -16.18 5.93 -7.42
N PRO A 190 -14.93 5.93 -6.92
CA PRO A 190 -14.03 4.83 -7.15
C PRO A 190 -14.53 3.57 -6.41
N ILE A 191 -14.17 2.41 -6.97
CA ILE A 191 -14.58 1.09 -6.44
C ILE A 191 -13.32 0.33 -6.06
N ALA A 192 -13.27 -0.23 -4.85
CA ALA A 192 -12.12 -1.02 -4.39
C ALA A 192 -12.55 -2.30 -3.69
N PHE A 193 -11.82 -3.39 -3.94
CA PHE A 193 -12.03 -4.70 -3.30
C PHE A 193 -10.84 -5.65 -3.55
N ASP A 194 -10.78 -6.75 -2.81
CA ASP A 194 -9.79 -7.81 -3.04
C ASP A 194 -10.28 -8.74 -4.16
N THR A 195 -9.43 -9.00 -5.17
CA THR A 195 -9.75 -9.92 -6.27
C THR A 195 -9.62 -11.38 -5.84
N GLY A 196 -8.69 -11.68 -4.92
CA GLY A 196 -8.36 -13.03 -4.47
C GLY A 196 -6.91 -13.16 -4.00
N PRO A 197 -6.31 -14.36 -4.05
CA PRO A 197 -4.88 -14.52 -3.81
C PRO A 197 -4.09 -13.75 -4.89
N GLY A 198 -3.06 -13.05 -4.46
CA GLY A 198 -2.01 -12.50 -5.30
C GLY A 198 -0.86 -13.51 -5.36
N ASN A 199 0.16 -13.28 -4.54
CA ASN A 199 1.33 -14.15 -4.40
C ASN A 199 1.21 -15.15 -3.24
N ALA A 200 0.26 -15.04 -2.31
CA ALA A 200 0.31 -15.84 -1.07
C ALA A 200 0.30 -17.37 -1.29
N LEU A 201 -0.57 -17.87 -2.16
CA LEU A 201 -0.58 -19.31 -2.50
C LEU A 201 0.69 -19.70 -3.27
N LEU A 202 1.13 -18.83 -4.18
CA LEU A 202 2.32 -19.03 -5.03
C LEU A 202 3.59 -19.12 -4.18
N ASP A 203 3.83 -18.15 -3.31
CA ASP A 203 5.01 -18.05 -2.45
C ASP A 203 5.12 -19.27 -1.52
N ILE A 204 3.99 -19.66 -0.92
CA ILE A 204 3.94 -20.85 -0.04
C ILE A 204 4.20 -22.12 -0.85
N ALA A 205 3.62 -22.26 -2.04
CA ALA A 205 3.86 -23.41 -2.90
C ALA A 205 5.33 -23.50 -3.33
N VAL A 206 5.96 -22.38 -3.70
CA VAL A 206 7.39 -22.33 -4.03
C VAL A 206 8.25 -22.72 -2.84
N ALA A 207 7.98 -22.15 -1.66
CA ALA A 207 8.70 -22.50 -0.44
C ALA A 207 8.58 -23.99 -0.12
N HIS A 208 7.40 -24.57 -0.26
CA HIS A 208 7.18 -26.00 -0.03
C HIS A 208 7.91 -26.87 -1.06
N ILE A 209 7.74 -26.59 -2.36
CA ILE A 209 8.30 -27.38 -3.45
C ILE A 209 9.83 -27.33 -3.50
N THR A 210 10.42 -26.24 -3.04
CA THR A 210 11.88 -26.03 -3.02
C THR A 210 12.51 -26.34 -1.67
N ASP A 211 11.79 -26.96 -0.75
CA ASP A 211 12.25 -27.26 0.62
C ASP A 211 12.82 -26.02 1.33
N GLY A 212 12.21 -24.85 1.10
CA GLY A 212 12.59 -23.57 1.70
C GLY A 212 13.79 -22.86 1.06
N VAL A 213 14.34 -23.38 -0.05
CA VAL A 213 15.45 -22.72 -0.77
C VAL A 213 15.01 -21.40 -1.41
N GLN A 214 13.77 -21.30 -1.87
CA GLN A 214 13.17 -20.08 -2.40
C GLN A 214 11.85 -19.78 -1.70
N ASN A 215 11.60 -18.50 -1.37
CA ASN A 215 10.37 -18.08 -0.69
C ASN A 215 9.31 -17.51 -1.64
N PHE A 216 9.65 -17.33 -2.92
CA PHE A 216 8.77 -16.84 -3.98
C PHE A 216 9.35 -17.21 -5.35
N ASP A 217 8.54 -17.19 -6.41
CA ASP A 217 9.01 -17.47 -7.77
C ASP A 217 9.74 -16.26 -8.37
N ARG A 218 11.05 -16.20 -8.17
CA ARG A 218 11.87 -15.08 -8.65
C ARG A 218 11.85 -15.02 -10.17
N ASP A 219 11.46 -13.85 -10.70
CA ASP A 219 11.30 -13.56 -12.12
C ASP A 219 10.35 -14.52 -12.85
N GLY A 220 9.43 -15.20 -12.13
CA GLY A 220 8.50 -16.15 -12.75
C GLY A 220 9.18 -17.38 -13.38
N ARG A 221 10.39 -17.74 -12.93
CA ARG A 221 11.21 -18.79 -13.58
C ARG A 221 10.60 -20.17 -13.47
N LEU A 222 10.05 -20.51 -12.31
CA LEU A 222 9.41 -21.80 -12.09
C LEU A 222 8.08 -21.88 -12.84
N ALA A 223 7.28 -20.82 -12.81
CA ALA A 223 6.06 -20.72 -13.60
C ALA A 223 6.33 -20.84 -15.10
N GLY A 224 7.37 -20.16 -15.60
CA GLY A 224 7.73 -20.16 -17.03
C GLY A 224 8.28 -21.49 -17.55
N GLN A 225 8.72 -22.39 -16.66
CA GLN A 225 9.11 -23.76 -17.01
C GLN A 225 7.91 -24.72 -17.06
N GLY A 226 6.81 -24.38 -16.40
CA GLY A 226 5.61 -25.19 -16.35
C GLY A 226 4.65 -24.90 -17.49
N ARG A 227 3.76 -25.87 -17.73
CA ARG A 227 2.55 -25.66 -18.53
C ARG A 227 1.38 -25.51 -17.58
N VAL A 228 0.47 -24.57 -17.87
CA VAL A 228 -0.77 -24.45 -17.09
C VAL A 228 -1.59 -25.73 -17.27
N ASN A 229 -2.03 -26.31 -16.16
CA ASN A 229 -3.00 -27.40 -16.16
C ASN A 229 -4.41 -26.79 -16.16
N GLU A 230 -5.03 -26.75 -17.35
CA GLU A 230 -6.32 -26.08 -17.56
C GLU A 230 -7.47 -26.71 -16.76
N GLU A 231 -7.50 -28.04 -16.63
CA GLU A 231 -8.54 -28.75 -15.88
C GLU A 231 -8.46 -28.40 -14.39
N TRP A 232 -7.25 -28.40 -13.82
CA TRP A 232 -7.06 -28.01 -12.44
C TRP A 232 -7.33 -26.51 -12.22
N LEU A 233 -6.93 -25.66 -13.17
CA LEU A 233 -7.23 -24.22 -13.11
C LEU A 233 -8.75 -23.97 -13.03
N GLU A 234 -9.54 -24.63 -13.88
CA GLU A 234 -11.00 -24.49 -13.90
C GLU A 234 -11.62 -24.89 -12.55
N GLU A 235 -11.14 -25.98 -11.95
CA GLU A 235 -11.58 -26.40 -10.61
C GLU A 235 -11.22 -25.37 -9.53
N LEU A 236 -9.99 -24.83 -9.54
CA LEU A 236 -9.53 -23.83 -8.58
C LEU A 236 -10.37 -22.54 -8.66
N LEU A 237 -10.74 -22.13 -9.86
CA LEU A 237 -11.62 -20.98 -10.11
C LEU A 237 -13.05 -21.20 -9.58
N GLY A 238 -13.43 -22.44 -9.27
CA GLY A 238 -14.70 -22.79 -8.61
C GLY A 238 -14.78 -22.39 -7.13
N HIS A 239 -13.73 -21.85 -6.53
CA HIS A 239 -13.74 -21.46 -5.12
C HIS A 239 -14.80 -20.38 -4.81
N SER A 240 -15.60 -20.61 -3.76
CA SER A 240 -16.78 -19.78 -3.42
C SER A 240 -16.50 -18.29 -3.23
N TYR A 241 -15.28 -17.93 -2.84
CA TYR A 241 -14.87 -16.53 -2.70
C TYR A 241 -14.95 -15.76 -4.03
N TYR A 242 -14.53 -16.38 -5.14
CA TYR A 242 -14.51 -15.72 -6.44
C TYR A 242 -15.91 -15.35 -6.88
N ALA A 243 -16.91 -16.18 -6.59
CA ALA A 243 -18.31 -15.93 -6.92
C ALA A 243 -18.96 -14.76 -6.15
N ARG A 244 -18.37 -14.29 -5.03
CA ARG A 244 -18.94 -13.20 -4.21
C ARG A 244 -18.98 -11.87 -4.97
N ASP A 245 -20.01 -11.08 -4.71
CA ASP A 245 -20.14 -9.67 -5.15
C ASP A 245 -19.25 -8.74 -4.30
N TYR A 246 -18.99 -7.52 -4.77
CA TYR A 246 -18.34 -6.49 -3.95
C TYR A 246 -19.36 -5.75 -3.06
N PRO A 247 -18.98 -5.21 -1.89
CA PRO A 247 -17.64 -5.18 -1.31
C PRO A 247 -17.18 -6.56 -0.82
N LYS A 248 -15.94 -6.93 -1.14
CA LYS A 248 -15.32 -8.18 -0.66
C LYS A 248 -13.86 -7.98 -0.29
N THR A 249 -13.45 -8.62 0.79
CA THR A 249 -12.07 -8.67 1.29
C THR A 249 -11.69 -10.09 1.66
N THR A 250 -10.41 -10.41 1.64
CA THR A 250 -9.86 -11.71 2.02
C THR A 250 -8.41 -11.60 2.47
N GLY A 251 -7.89 -12.65 3.09
CA GLY A 251 -6.52 -12.73 3.52
C GLY A 251 -6.04 -14.17 3.66
N ARG A 252 -5.03 -14.34 4.51
CA ARG A 252 -4.39 -15.64 4.77
C ARG A 252 -5.31 -16.62 5.51
N GLU A 253 -6.42 -16.16 6.08
CA GLU A 253 -7.44 -17.04 6.66
C GLU A 253 -8.16 -17.86 5.59
N THR A 254 -8.24 -17.35 4.35
CA THR A 254 -8.83 -18.06 3.21
C THR A 254 -7.76 -18.66 2.30
N PHE A 255 -6.73 -17.86 1.98
CA PHE A 255 -5.67 -18.21 1.02
C PHE A 255 -4.29 -18.26 1.68
N GLY A 256 -4.19 -18.94 2.82
CA GLY A 256 -2.96 -19.08 3.60
C GLY A 256 -2.26 -20.43 3.45
N THR A 257 -1.38 -20.71 4.41
CA THR A 257 -0.47 -21.87 4.36
C THR A 257 -1.20 -23.19 4.23
N ALA A 258 -2.23 -23.44 5.05
CA ALA A 258 -2.99 -24.69 4.99
C ALA A 258 -3.60 -24.91 3.60
N ALA A 259 -4.30 -23.90 3.08
CA ALA A 259 -4.90 -23.96 1.75
C ALA A 259 -3.86 -24.21 0.64
N ALA A 260 -2.73 -23.50 0.67
CA ALA A 260 -1.68 -23.68 -0.33
C ALA A 260 -1.06 -25.10 -0.28
N LEU A 261 -0.80 -25.64 0.91
CA LEU A 261 -0.23 -26.98 1.07
C LEU A 261 -1.22 -28.07 0.63
N ASP A 262 -2.52 -27.91 0.95
CA ASP A 262 -3.57 -28.82 0.50
C ASP A 262 -3.64 -28.85 -1.03
N LEU A 263 -3.60 -27.68 -1.68
CA LEU A 263 -3.59 -27.57 -3.15
C LEU A 263 -2.36 -28.24 -3.77
N VAL A 264 -1.17 -28.05 -3.18
CA VAL A 264 0.06 -28.70 -3.68
C VAL A 264 -0.02 -30.21 -3.54
N ALA A 265 -0.45 -30.72 -2.38
CA ALA A 265 -0.59 -32.15 -2.13
C ALA A 265 -1.62 -32.80 -3.07
N GLU A 266 -2.75 -32.12 -3.30
CA GLU A 266 -3.77 -32.55 -4.24
C GLU A 266 -3.22 -32.65 -5.67
N ALA A 267 -2.54 -31.60 -6.15
CA ALA A 267 -1.98 -31.56 -7.50
C ALA A 267 -0.89 -32.64 -7.71
N GLN A 268 -0.02 -32.84 -6.71
CA GLN A 268 0.97 -33.92 -6.73
C GLN A 268 0.31 -35.31 -6.76
N GLY A 269 -0.78 -35.50 -6.01
CA GLY A 269 -1.57 -36.73 -6.03
C GLY A 269 -2.20 -37.03 -7.40
N ARG A 270 -2.46 -35.99 -8.20
CA ARG A 270 -2.92 -36.08 -9.61
C ARG A 270 -1.78 -36.27 -10.61
N GLY A 271 -0.52 -36.27 -10.16
CA GLY A 271 0.66 -36.37 -11.02
C GLY A 271 1.04 -35.07 -11.74
N ILE A 272 0.52 -33.92 -11.29
CA ILE A 272 0.90 -32.61 -11.81
C ILE A 272 2.31 -32.28 -11.31
N THR A 273 3.21 -31.89 -12.22
CA THR A 273 4.60 -31.61 -11.86
C THR A 273 4.72 -30.30 -11.08
N SER A 274 5.80 -30.15 -10.30
CA SER A 274 6.07 -28.95 -9.52
C SER A 274 6.02 -27.65 -10.35
N SER A 275 6.62 -27.64 -11.54
CA SER A 275 6.57 -26.47 -12.44
C SER A 275 5.16 -26.20 -12.97
N GLU A 276 4.38 -27.23 -13.30
CA GLU A 276 2.97 -27.07 -13.70
C GLU A 276 2.10 -26.55 -12.55
N ILE A 277 2.38 -26.95 -11.30
CA ILE A 277 1.69 -26.42 -10.11
C ILE A 277 1.91 -24.91 -10.01
N ILE A 278 3.18 -24.47 -10.03
CA ILE A 278 3.53 -23.04 -9.95
C ILE A 278 2.95 -22.26 -11.13
N ALA A 279 3.02 -22.80 -12.35
CA ALA A 279 2.42 -22.18 -13.54
C ALA A 279 0.89 -22.04 -13.39
N THR A 280 0.21 -23.06 -12.89
CA THR A 280 -1.25 -23.07 -12.72
C THR A 280 -1.71 -22.12 -11.61
N LEU A 281 -0.99 -22.05 -10.48
CA LEU A 281 -1.27 -21.06 -9.42
C LEU A 281 -1.00 -19.62 -9.90
N THR A 282 0.02 -19.42 -10.73
CA THR A 282 0.27 -18.11 -11.37
C THR A 282 -0.89 -17.73 -12.29
N ALA A 283 -1.40 -18.68 -13.08
CA ALA A 283 -2.57 -18.48 -13.93
C ALA A 283 -3.86 -18.25 -13.13
N LEU A 284 -4.06 -18.93 -12.00
CA LEU A 284 -5.18 -18.70 -11.09
C LEU A 284 -5.26 -17.24 -10.65
N THR A 285 -4.13 -16.66 -10.24
CA THR A 285 -4.07 -15.24 -9.86
C THR A 285 -4.42 -14.33 -11.04
N ALA A 286 -3.83 -14.55 -12.22
CA ALA A 286 -4.11 -13.69 -13.38
C ALA A 286 -5.58 -13.80 -13.85
N THR A 287 -6.13 -15.02 -13.88
CA THR A 287 -7.51 -15.27 -14.32
C THR A 287 -8.53 -14.76 -13.30
N ASN A 288 -8.27 -14.86 -11.99
CA ASN A 288 -9.17 -14.30 -10.98
C ASN A 288 -9.24 -12.76 -11.04
N ILE A 289 -8.12 -12.10 -11.35
CA ILE A 289 -8.07 -10.65 -11.55
C ILE A 289 -8.89 -10.30 -12.79
N ALA A 290 -8.70 -11.02 -13.90
CA ALA A 290 -9.46 -10.78 -15.12
C ALA A 290 -10.97 -10.98 -14.96
N ASP A 291 -11.41 -12.05 -14.29
CA ASP A 291 -12.83 -12.28 -13.96
C ASP A 291 -13.41 -11.12 -13.14
N ALA A 292 -12.68 -10.65 -12.14
CA ALA A 292 -13.10 -9.51 -11.33
C ALA A 292 -13.27 -8.23 -12.17
N TYR A 293 -12.40 -7.99 -13.15
CA TYR A 293 -12.52 -6.83 -14.04
C TYR A 293 -13.75 -6.96 -14.94
N GLN A 294 -13.96 -8.14 -15.52
CA GLN A 294 -15.12 -8.39 -16.37
C GLN A 294 -16.45 -8.20 -15.62
N ARG A 295 -16.49 -8.57 -14.34
CA ARG A 295 -17.72 -8.53 -13.55
C ARG A 295 -17.99 -7.19 -12.88
N PHE A 296 -16.94 -6.49 -12.45
CA PHE A 296 -17.09 -5.37 -11.53
C PHE A 296 -16.51 -4.04 -12.05
N ALA A 297 -15.80 -4.03 -13.18
CA ALA A 297 -15.39 -2.77 -13.78
C ALA A 297 -16.63 -1.95 -14.19
N PRO A 298 -16.76 -0.70 -13.73
CA PRO A 298 -17.96 0.11 -13.99
C PRO A 298 -18.03 0.62 -15.44
N ALA A 299 -16.91 0.59 -16.14
CA ALA A 299 -16.75 1.02 -17.53
C ALA A 299 -15.50 0.33 -18.14
N PRO A 300 -15.31 0.40 -19.47
CA PRO A 300 -14.08 -0.10 -20.09
C PRO A 300 -12.83 0.55 -19.49
N ILE A 301 -11.98 -0.28 -18.89
CA ILE A 301 -10.69 0.14 -18.34
C ILE A 301 -9.70 0.27 -19.48
N HIS A 302 -9.05 1.44 -19.57
CA HIS A 302 -8.09 1.71 -20.63
C HIS A 302 -6.65 1.41 -20.19
N GLU A 303 -6.34 1.65 -18.92
CA GLU A 303 -5.02 1.41 -18.37
C GLU A 303 -5.12 0.72 -17.00
N VAL A 304 -4.25 -0.24 -16.78
CA VAL A 304 -4.11 -1.01 -15.55
C VAL A 304 -2.70 -0.82 -15.04
N ILE A 305 -2.57 -0.12 -13.91
CA ILE A 305 -1.29 0.18 -13.28
C ILE A 305 -1.04 -0.85 -12.18
N LEU A 306 -0.02 -1.68 -12.37
CA LEU A 306 0.36 -2.75 -11.46
C LEU A 306 1.22 -2.21 -10.29
N GLY A 307 0.84 -2.61 -9.09
CA GLY A 307 1.61 -2.43 -7.85
C GLY A 307 1.88 -3.77 -7.15
N GLY A 308 2.64 -3.75 -6.06
CA GLY A 308 2.96 -4.94 -5.27
C GLY A 308 4.01 -5.83 -5.93
N GLY A 309 4.49 -6.85 -5.21
CA GLY A 309 5.60 -7.71 -5.66
C GLY A 309 5.29 -8.53 -6.91
N GLY A 310 4.02 -8.87 -7.16
CA GLY A 310 3.61 -9.64 -8.34
C GLY A 310 3.89 -8.94 -9.68
N ARG A 311 4.07 -7.61 -9.69
CA ARG A 311 4.48 -6.86 -10.90
C ARG A 311 5.84 -7.31 -11.45
N HIS A 312 6.69 -7.89 -10.60
CA HIS A 312 8.02 -8.39 -10.96
C HIS A 312 7.99 -9.80 -11.57
N ASN A 313 6.83 -10.47 -11.61
CA ASN A 313 6.70 -11.77 -12.26
C ASN A 313 6.26 -11.60 -13.73
N PRO A 314 7.17 -11.71 -14.72
CA PRO A 314 6.86 -11.47 -16.13
C PRO A 314 5.86 -12.47 -16.71
N VAL A 315 5.77 -13.69 -16.17
CA VAL A 315 4.76 -14.68 -16.58
C VAL A 315 3.37 -14.20 -16.17
N MET A 316 3.21 -13.78 -14.91
CA MET A 316 1.95 -13.22 -14.41
C MET A 316 1.54 -11.96 -15.18
N VAL A 317 2.47 -11.02 -15.40
CA VAL A 317 2.23 -9.79 -16.17
C VAL A 317 1.87 -10.12 -17.63
N GLY A 318 2.51 -11.13 -18.23
CA GLY A 318 2.19 -11.60 -19.58
C GLY A 318 0.76 -12.13 -19.70
N LEU A 319 0.31 -12.93 -18.74
CA LEU A 319 -1.07 -13.43 -18.67
C LEU A 319 -2.07 -12.29 -18.48
N LEU A 320 -1.80 -11.35 -17.58
CA LEU A 320 -2.65 -10.17 -17.36
C LEU A 320 -2.78 -9.32 -18.62
N ARG A 321 -1.69 -9.10 -19.37
CA ARG A 321 -1.72 -8.37 -20.65
C ARG A 321 -2.63 -9.03 -21.68
N GLN A 322 -2.66 -10.35 -21.73
CA GLN A 322 -3.53 -11.09 -22.65
C GLN A 322 -4.99 -11.03 -22.19
N LEU A 323 -5.24 -11.29 -20.90
CA LEU A 323 -6.58 -11.40 -20.34
C LEU A 323 -7.30 -10.05 -20.21
N LEU A 324 -6.57 -8.96 -19.99
CA LEU A 324 -7.13 -7.61 -19.81
C LEU A 324 -7.14 -6.79 -21.10
N ALA A 325 -6.74 -7.35 -22.24
CA ALA A 325 -6.80 -6.67 -23.52
C ALA A 325 -8.24 -6.19 -23.84
N PRO A 326 -8.43 -4.96 -24.37
CA PRO A 326 -7.42 -4.07 -24.93
C PRO A 326 -6.78 -3.09 -23.92
N ALA A 327 -6.98 -3.23 -22.61
CA ALA A 327 -6.39 -2.33 -21.64
C ALA A 327 -4.85 -2.42 -21.65
N ALA A 328 -4.18 -1.27 -21.55
CA ALA A 328 -2.73 -1.22 -21.43
C ALA A 328 -2.33 -1.58 -20.00
N VAL A 329 -1.60 -2.68 -19.83
CA VAL A 329 -1.04 -3.09 -18.53
C VAL A 329 0.37 -2.53 -18.37
N MET A 330 0.52 -1.66 -17.37
CA MET A 330 1.71 -0.88 -17.06
C MET A 330 2.04 -0.96 -15.58
N THR A 331 3.15 -0.36 -15.17
CA THR A 331 3.63 -0.25 -13.79
C THR A 331 3.55 1.20 -13.32
N HIS A 332 3.89 1.45 -12.05
CA HIS A 332 4.00 2.83 -11.56
C HIS A 332 5.19 3.54 -12.23
N GLU A 333 6.27 2.80 -12.51
CA GLU A 333 7.45 3.31 -13.18
C GLU A 333 7.14 3.82 -14.59
N ASP A 334 6.28 3.10 -15.33
CA ASP A 334 5.85 3.47 -16.68
C ASP A 334 5.11 4.84 -16.73
N ILE A 335 4.55 5.28 -15.60
CA ILE A 335 3.87 6.57 -15.45
C ILE A 335 4.69 7.59 -14.65
N GLY A 336 5.97 7.31 -14.40
CA GLY A 336 6.89 8.21 -13.69
C GLY A 336 6.70 8.27 -12.17
N MET A 337 6.04 7.27 -11.58
CA MET A 337 5.97 7.12 -10.13
C MET A 337 6.90 6.01 -9.66
N ASP A 338 7.82 6.35 -8.76
CA ASP A 338 8.67 5.37 -8.10
C ASP A 338 7.83 4.55 -7.11
N SER A 339 7.69 3.25 -7.36
CA SER A 339 6.86 2.40 -6.49
C SER A 339 7.51 2.07 -5.16
N ASP A 340 8.84 2.17 -5.03
CA ASP A 340 9.56 1.90 -3.78
C ASP A 340 9.27 3.02 -2.76
N PHE A 341 9.11 4.26 -3.24
CA PHE A 341 8.79 5.41 -2.39
C PHE A 341 7.31 5.82 -2.40
N LYS A 342 6.44 5.07 -3.08
CA LYS A 342 5.01 5.40 -3.18
C LYS A 342 4.34 5.56 -1.82
N GLU A 343 4.60 4.66 -0.86
CA GLU A 343 3.97 4.75 0.46
C GLU A 343 4.45 5.96 1.25
N ALA A 344 5.74 6.31 1.19
CA ALA A 344 6.24 7.54 1.79
C ALA A 344 5.61 8.77 1.11
N LEU A 345 5.53 8.80 -0.23
CA LEU A 345 4.87 9.86 -0.99
C LEU A 345 3.41 10.05 -0.59
N VAL A 346 2.67 8.97 -0.29
CA VAL A 346 1.29 9.04 0.24
C VAL A 346 1.24 9.93 1.48
N PHE A 347 2.15 9.76 2.44
CA PHE A 347 2.14 10.57 3.65
C PHE A 347 2.58 12.02 3.42
N ALA A 348 3.45 12.27 2.43
CA ALA A 348 3.73 13.63 1.98
C ALA A 348 2.47 14.32 1.43
N VAL A 349 1.71 13.62 0.58
CA VAL A 349 0.45 14.13 0.01
C VAL A 349 -0.61 14.34 1.09
N LEU A 350 -0.77 13.41 2.03
CA LEU A 350 -1.72 13.58 3.13
C LEU A 350 -1.36 14.77 4.02
N ALA A 351 -0.07 14.99 4.32
CA ALA A 351 0.38 16.17 5.05
C ALA A 351 0.07 17.47 4.29
N PHE A 352 0.28 17.47 2.97
CA PHE A 352 -0.06 18.60 2.11
C PHE A 352 -1.58 18.90 2.12
N GLU A 353 -2.44 17.88 2.03
CA GLU A 353 -3.90 18.05 2.13
C GLU A 353 -4.32 18.56 3.52
N THR A 354 -3.75 18.01 4.59
CA THR A 354 -3.99 18.45 5.97
C THR A 354 -3.66 19.93 6.14
N TRP A 355 -2.50 20.37 5.64
CA TRP A 355 -2.06 21.76 5.73
C TRP A 355 -3.01 22.72 5.02
N HIS A 356 -3.55 22.32 3.86
CA HIS A 356 -4.53 23.12 3.11
C HIS A 356 -5.96 22.98 3.65
N GLY A 357 -6.18 22.24 4.75
CA GLY A 357 -7.49 22.05 5.34
C GLY A 357 -8.45 21.25 4.44
N ARG A 358 -7.92 20.38 3.58
CA ARG A 358 -8.71 19.58 2.64
C ARG A 358 -8.93 18.14 3.15
N PRO A 359 -10.11 17.54 2.92
CA PRO A 359 -10.34 16.15 3.30
C PRO A 359 -9.43 15.19 2.54
N ALA A 360 -8.78 14.28 3.29
CA ALA A 360 -7.80 13.34 2.75
C ALA A 360 -8.24 11.87 2.90
N SER A 361 -9.56 11.65 2.92
CA SER A 361 -10.19 10.32 2.89
C SER A 361 -11.49 10.37 2.10
N LEU A 362 -11.92 9.22 1.57
CA LEU A 362 -13.21 9.05 0.92
C LEU A 362 -14.05 7.99 1.66
N PRO A 363 -15.32 8.28 2.01
CA PRO A 363 -16.26 7.30 2.56
C PRO A 363 -16.32 5.99 1.77
N ALA A 364 -16.27 6.08 0.44
CA ALA A 364 -16.32 4.92 -0.45
C ALA A 364 -15.11 3.98 -0.29
N MET A 365 -14.00 4.47 0.27
CA MET A 365 -12.76 3.71 0.46
C MET A 365 -12.63 3.12 1.85
N THR A 366 -12.97 3.91 2.87
CA THR A 366 -12.70 3.54 4.27
C THR A 366 -13.95 3.11 5.03
N GLY A 367 -15.15 3.36 4.49
CA GLY A 367 -16.42 3.17 5.20
C GLY A 367 -16.77 4.30 6.17
N ALA A 368 -16.00 5.40 6.20
CA ALA A 368 -16.31 6.55 7.04
C ALA A 368 -17.66 7.19 6.67
N ARG A 369 -18.35 7.78 7.65
CA ARG A 369 -19.65 8.46 7.40
C ARG A 369 -19.51 9.72 6.55
N HIS A 370 -18.34 10.35 6.59
CA HIS A 370 -18.01 11.53 5.80
C HIS A 370 -16.49 11.62 5.60
N ALA A 371 -16.08 12.30 4.53
CA ALA A 371 -14.68 12.66 4.33
C ALA A 371 -14.18 13.55 5.47
N SER A 372 -12.91 13.44 5.84
CA SER A 372 -12.31 14.23 6.92
C SER A 372 -10.91 14.73 6.57
N ILE A 373 -10.54 15.90 7.08
CA ILE A 373 -9.14 16.34 7.10
C ILE A 373 -8.40 15.41 8.07
N LEU A 374 -7.36 14.74 7.60
CA LEU A 374 -6.62 13.78 8.42
C LEU A 374 -5.46 14.43 9.16
N GLY A 375 -4.84 13.68 10.07
CA GLY A 375 -3.59 14.06 10.72
C GLY A 375 -3.71 15.09 11.86
N GLN A 376 -2.59 15.27 12.56
CA GLN A 376 -2.39 16.18 13.68
C GLN A 376 -1.14 17.00 13.41
N ILE A 377 -1.22 18.32 13.56
CA ILE A 377 -0.11 19.24 13.29
C ILE A 377 0.68 19.48 14.57
N THR A 378 1.97 19.18 14.52
CA THR A 378 2.96 19.52 15.54
C THR A 378 3.84 20.66 15.01
N PRO A 379 3.73 21.89 15.58
CA PRO A 379 4.50 23.04 15.13
C PRO A 379 6.00 22.81 15.20
N GLY A 380 6.70 23.05 14.08
CA GLY A 380 8.16 23.20 14.04
C GLY A 380 8.58 24.67 14.11
N ALA A 381 9.88 24.94 14.00
CA ALA A 381 10.41 26.31 13.95
C ALA A 381 9.86 27.12 12.76
N ASN A 382 9.52 26.44 11.66
CA ASN A 382 8.94 27.06 10.46
C ASN A 382 7.41 27.34 10.54
N TYR A 383 6.71 26.91 11.61
CA TYR A 383 5.24 26.94 11.68
C TYR A 383 4.64 28.35 11.49
N ALA A 384 5.18 29.34 12.19
CA ALA A 384 4.69 30.72 12.10
C ALA A 384 4.91 31.34 10.72
N ASP A 385 5.99 30.97 10.04
CA ASP A 385 6.25 31.42 8.66
C ASP A 385 5.28 30.76 7.68
N LEU A 386 5.07 29.45 7.79
CA LEU A 386 4.10 28.71 6.98
C LEU A 386 2.69 29.31 7.09
N LEU A 387 2.23 29.64 8.31
CA LEU A 387 0.93 30.29 8.51
C LEU A 387 0.84 31.64 7.79
N ARG A 388 1.91 32.44 7.83
CA ARG A 388 1.94 33.74 7.11
C ARG A 388 1.94 33.55 5.60
N ARG A 389 2.61 32.52 5.08
CA ARG A 389 2.59 32.18 3.64
C ARG A 389 1.20 31.76 3.20
N ALA A 390 0.52 30.94 4.01
CA ALA A 390 -0.84 30.47 3.72
C ALA A 390 -1.88 31.61 3.70
N TRP A 391 -1.75 32.64 4.55
CA TRP A 391 -2.69 33.77 4.57
C TRP A 391 -2.49 34.81 3.47
N ARG A 392 -1.39 34.73 2.71
CA ARG A 392 -1.09 35.66 1.61
C ARG A 392 -1.52 35.15 0.24
N GLN A 393 -1.86 33.86 0.15
CA GLN A 393 -2.48 33.22 -1.02
C GLN A 393 -3.99 33.25 -0.83
#